data_AF-A0A3N5VTF1-F1
#
_entry.id   AF-A0A3N5VTF1-F1
#
_cell.length_a   1.000
_cell.length_b   1.000
_cell.length_c   1.000
_cell.angle_alpha   90.00
_cell.angle_beta   90.00
_cell.angle_gamma   90.00
#
_symmetry.space_group_name_H-M   'P 1'
#
loop_
_entity.id
_entity.type
_entity.pdbx_description
1 polymer ?
#
loop_
_entity_poly.entity_id
_entity_poly.type
_entity_poly.pdbx_seq_one_letter_code
_entity_poly.pdbx_strand_id
1 'polypeptide(L)'
;MCKDHEKGRHREGFVSEKVDCDQCTEYHYENGTAYAHMVLAAVVSAPGQPHALALEPEFITPQDGHDKQDCKQQAIKRWVTRNASRFEDWSVTVLTDDLHSHQPLSGALWALLLEHKIHFILTCKPESHPTLYQEVELLANVQGAHQTHTVRRWIKHHYEQWRYHWVTDVPLRTG
;
A
#
# COMPACT_ATOMS: atom_id res chain seq x y z
N MET A 1 -0.33 -13.38 5.94
CA MET A 1 -1.31 -13.65 7.02
C MET A 1 -1.60 -12.33 7.70
N CYS A 2 -2.72 -11.68 7.38
CA CYS A 2 -3.06 -10.37 7.94
C CYS A 2 -3.55 -10.57 9.38
N LYS A 3 -2.85 -9.93 10.33
CA LYS A 3 -3.34 -9.77 11.69
C LYS A 3 -3.77 -8.31 11.79
N ASP A 4 -5.05 -8.05 11.64
CA ASP A 4 -5.60 -6.74 11.97
C ASP A 4 -5.69 -6.67 13.50
N HIS A 5 -4.62 -6.15 14.11
CA HIS A 5 -4.64 -5.66 15.48
C HIS A 5 -4.89 -4.16 15.42
N GLU A 6 -6.15 -3.75 15.28
CA GLU A 6 -6.53 -2.35 15.41
C GLU A 6 -7.67 -2.18 16.42
N LYS A 7 -7.28 -2.03 17.69
CA LYS A 7 -8.13 -1.38 18.69
C LYS A 7 -8.15 0.13 18.40
N GLY A 8 -9.27 0.60 17.88
CA GLY A 8 -9.69 2.01 17.94
C GLY A 8 -9.03 2.95 16.92
N ARG A 9 -9.68 3.15 15.77
CA ARG A 9 -9.57 4.42 15.03
C ARG A 9 -10.78 4.67 14.12
N HIS A 10 -10.99 5.96 13.84
CA HIS A 10 -12.04 6.54 13.02
C HIS A 10 -12.44 5.70 11.80
N ARG A 11 -13.75 5.45 11.65
CA ARG A 11 -14.32 4.69 10.53
C ARG A 11 -14.28 5.56 9.27
N GLU A 12 -13.46 5.18 8.29
CA GLU A 12 -13.56 5.71 6.93
C GLU A 12 -14.66 4.93 6.20
N GLY A 13 -15.92 5.38 6.32
CA GLY A 13 -17.04 4.80 5.56
C GLY A 13 -18.36 4.73 6.31
N PHE A 14 -19.41 4.36 5.58
CA PHE A 14 -20.73 4.12 6.13
C PHE A 14 -20.82 2.71 6.72
N VAL A 15 -21.48 2.59 7.87
CA VAL A 15 -21.67 1.34 8.61
C VAL A 15 -23.12 1.22 9.05
N SER A 16 -23.65 0.01 9.07
CA SER A 16 -25.02 -0.29 9.47
C SER A 16 -25.05 -1.29 10.61
N GLU A 17 -25.95 -1.10 11.57
CA GLU A 17 -26.23 -2.07 12.64
C GLU A 17 -27.50 -2.90 12.35
N LYS A 18 -28.15 -2.65 11.20
CA LYS A 18 -29.48 -3.19 10.88
C LYS A 18 -29.61 -3.80 9.48
N VAL A 19 -28.70 -3.47 8.58
CA VAL A 19 -28.75 -3.87 7.17
C VAL A 19 -27.43 -4.55 6.85
N ASP A 20 -27.53 -5.82 6.46
CA ASP A 20 -26.41 -6.70 6.15
C ASP A 20 -26.68 -7.51 4.86
N CYS A 21 -25.62 -8.11 4.33
CA CYS A 21 -25.68 -9.13 3.28
C CYS A 21 -24.42 -10.01 3.36
N ASP A 22 -24.43 -11.13 2.64
CA ASP A 22 -23.32 -12.12 2.61
C ASP A 22 -21.96 -11.56 2.16
N GLN A 23 -21.94 -10.34 1.59
CA GLN A 23 -20.73 -9.67 1.10
C GLN A 23 -20.22 -8.57 2.06
N CYS A 24 -20.87 -8.35 3.20
CA CYS A 24 -20.43 -7.37 4.18
C CYS A 24 -19.19 -7.82 4.94
N THR A 25 -18.35 -6.85 5.31
CA THR A 25 -17.39 -6.96 6.40
C THR A 25 -18.16 -6.83 7.71
N GLU A 26 -17.94 -7.75 8.65
CA GLU A 26 -18.61 -7.77 9.95
C GLU A 26 -17.69 -7.29 11.07
N TYR A 27 -18.19 -6.41 11.92
CA TYR A 27 -17.50 -5.92 13.10
C TYR A 27 -18.27 -6.33 14.35
N HIS A 28 -17.72 -7.26 15.12
CA HIS A 28 -18.32 -7.69 16.38
C HIS A 28 -17.84 -6.81 17.55
N TYR A 29 -18.79 -6.25 18.29
CA TYR A 29 -18.59 -5.46 19.50
C TYR A 29 -19.29 -6.12 20.69
N GLU A 30 -18.99 -5.64 21.90
CA GLU A 30 -19.67 -6.12 23.12
C GLU A 30 -21.20 -5.94 23.07
N ASN A 31 -21.68 -4.89 22.39
CA ASN A 31 -23.10 -4.52 22.35
C ASN A 31 -23.81 -4.87 21.03
N GLY A 32 -23.16 -5.61 20.12
CA GLY A 32 -23.76 -6.01 18.85
C GLY A 32 -22.78 -6.08 17.69
N THR A 33 -23.30 -6.30 16.49
CA THR A 33 -22.52 -6.42 15.25
C THR A 33 -22.86 -5.25 14.32
N ALA A 34 -21.85 -4.69 13.66
CA ALA A 34 -22.04 -3.74 12.57
C ALA A 34 -21.50 -4.30 11.25
N TYR A 35 -22.06 -3.83 10.15
CA TYR A 35 -21.82 -4.32 8.80
C TYR A 35 -21.37 -3.16 7.92
N ALA A 36 -20.38 -3.40 7.06
CA ALA A 36 -19.91 -2.42 6.11
C ALA A 36 -19.53 -3.06 4.78
N HIS A 37 -19.59 -2.27 3.71
CA HIS A 37 -18.89 -2.59 2.47
C HIS A 37 -17.65 -1.73 2.37
N MET A 38 -16.51 -2.38 2.13
CA MET A 38 -15.25 -1.71 1.90
C MET A 38 -14.79 -1.95 0.48
N VAL A 39 -14.09 -0.95 -0.06
CA VAL A 39 -13.58 -0.95 -1.44
C VAL A 39 -12.15 -0.43 -1.43
N LEU A 40 -11.29 -1.10 -2.20
CA LEU A 40 -10.03 -0.57 -2.67
C LEU A 40 -10.28 0.19 -3.97
N ALA A 41 -10.16 1.51 -3.92
CA ALA A 41 -10.25 2.35 -5.11
C ALA A 41 -8.89 2.38 -5.84
N ALA A 42 -8.89 2.02 -7.12
CA ALA A 42 -7.73 2.16 -7.99
C ALA A 42 -7.88 3.44 -8.83
N VAL A 43 -6.83 4.25 -8.87
CA VAL A 43 -6.82 5.55 -9.56
C VAL A 43 -5.52 5.72 -10.31
N VAL A 44 -5.60 6.14 -11.57
CA VAL A 44 -4.45 6.47 -12.41
C VAL A 44 -4.30 7.97 -12.52
N SER A 45 -3.09 8.46 -12.32
CA SER A 45 -2.71 9.84 -12.60
C SER A 45 -1.39 9.87 -13.36
N ALA A 46 -1.10 11.00 -14.00
CA ALA A 46 0.15 11.20 -14.72
C ALA A 46 0.73 12.59 -14.40
N PRO A 47 2.07 12.73 -14.33
CA PRO A 47 2.70 14.03 -14.12
C PRO A 47 2.25 15.08 -15.13
N GLY A 48 1.92 16.27 -14.65
CA GLY A 48 1.44 17.37 -15.49
C GLY A 48 -0.02 17.26 -15.93
N GLN A 49 -0.72 16.17 -15.61
CA GLN A 49 -2.15 16.04 -15.84
C GLN A 49 -2.95 16.48 -14.60
N PRO A 50 -3.93 17.40 -14.74
CA PRO A 50 -4.71 17.88 -13.61
C PRO A 50 -5.82 16.91 -13.17
N HIS A 51 -6.12 15.90 -13.99
CA HIS A 51 -7.19 14.95 -13.74
C HIS A 51 -6.64 13.56 -13.41
N ALA A 52 -7.34 12.88 -12.52
CA ALA A 52 -7.12 11.48 -12.21
C ALA A 52 -8.26 10.64 -12.81
N LEU A 53 -7.91 9.46 -13.34
CA LEU A 53 -8.86 8.50 -13.89
C LEU A 53 -9.15 7.44 -12.83
N ALA A 54 -10.40 7.34 -12.39
CA ALA A 54 -10.84 6.25 -11.56
C ALA A 54 -10.93 4.97 -12.40
N LEU A 55 -10.31 3.89 -11.93
CA LEU A 55 -10.47 2.56 -12.49
C LEU A 55 -11.55 1.80 -11.71
N GLU A 56 -11.91 0.62 -12.20
CA GLU A 56 -12.82 -0.25 -11.46
C GLU A 56 -12.24 -0.61 -10.09
N PRO A 57 -13.02 -0.45 -9.01
CA PRO A 57 -12.56 -0.77 -7.66
C PRO A 57 -12.45 -2.29 -7.46
N GLU A 58 -11.76 -2.69 -6.40
CA GLU A 58 -11.87 -4.04 -5.85
C GLU A 58 -12.64 -4.00 -4.54
N PHE A 59 -13.72 -4.78 -4.44
CA PHE A 59 -14.45 -4.93 -3.20
C PHE A 59 -13.68 -5.82 -2.23
N ILE A 60 -13.73 -5.47 -0.95
CA ILE A 60 -13.21 -6.27 0.15
C ILE A 60 -14.39 -7.04 0.72
N THR A 61 -14.53 -8.31 0.33
CA THR A 61 -15.68 -9.15 0.67
C THR A 61 -15.20 -10.51 1.16
N PRO A 62 -15.96 -11.20 2.03
CA PRO A 62 -15.64 -12.55 2.46
C PRO A 62 -15.28 -13.45 1.25
N GLN A 63 -14.14 -14.14 1.35
CA GLN A 63 -13.62 -14.99 0.28
C GLN A 63 -13.92 -16.45 0.59
N ASP A 64 -14.41 -17.18 -0.40
CA ASP A 64 -14.72 -18.60 -0.25
C ASP A 64 -13.47 -19.40 0.16
N GLY A 65 -13.60 -20.26 1.16
CA GLY A 65 -12.51 -21.09 1.67
C GLY A 65 -11.49 -20.36 2.56
N HIS A 66 -11.80 -19.14 3.02
CA HIS A 66 -10.97 -18.41 3.99
C HIS A 66 -11.64 -18.28 5.36
N ASP A 67 -10.96 -18.73 6.41
CA ASP A 67 -11.45 -18.63 7.81
C ASP A 67 -11.43 -17.19 8.36
N LYS A 68 -10.75 -16.26 7.67
CA LYS A 68 -10.61 -14.86 8.08
C LYS A 68 -11.29 -13.95 7.08
N GLN A 69 -11.89 -12.89 7.60
CA GLN A 69 -12.40 -11.80 6.77
C GLN A 69 -11.32 -11.26 5.85
N ASP A 70 -11.76 -10.84 4.66
CA ASP A 70 -10.91 -10.28 3.63
C ASP A 70 -10.32 -8.94 4.05
N CYS A 71 -9.28 -8.48 3.35
CA CYS A 71 -8.58 -7.25 3.71
C CYS A 71 -8.01 -6.53 2.48
N LYS A 72 -7.64 -5.26 2.67
CA LYS A 72 -7.01 -4.40 1.65
C LYS A 72 -5.81 -5.08 0.99
N GLN A 73 -5.00 -5.82 1.74
CA GLN A 73 -3.81 -6.50 1.22
C GLN A 73 -4.15 -7.61 0.22
N GLN A 74 -5.25 -8.35 0.39
CA GLN A 74 -5.64 -9.37 -0.58
C GLN A 74 -6.39 -8.75 -1.76
N ALA A 75 -7.24 -7.76 -1.51
CA ALA A 75 -7.93 -7.02 -2.56
C ALA A 75 -6.96 -6.42 -3.59
N ILE A 76 -5.86 -5.77 -3.16
CA ILE A 76 -4.91 -5.21 -4.12
C ILE A 76 -4.25 -6.28 -4.99
N LYS A 77 -3.99 -7.48 -4.46
CA LYS A 77 -3.39 -8.57 -5.24
C LYS A 77 -4.37 -9.07 -6.29
N ARG A 78 -5.62 -9.31 -5.90
CA ARG A 78 -6.69 -9.68 -6.86
C ARG A 78 -6.84 -8.63 -7.95
N TRP A 79 -6.84 -7.35 -7.56
CA TRP A 79 -6.94 -6.24 -8.51
C TRP A 79 -5.77 -6.24 -9.50
N VAL A 80 -4.52 -6.36 -9.01
CA VAL A 80 -3.32 -6.40 -9.85
C VAL A 80 -3.36 -7.60 -10.79
N THR A 81 -3.62 -8.81 -10.28
CA THR A 81 -3.68 -10.03 -11.10
C THR A 81 -4.73 -9.91 -12.21
N ARG A 82 -5.90 -9.32 -11.93
CA ARG A 82 -6.95 -9.11 -12.92
C ARG A 82 -6.59 -8.08 -13.98
N ASN A 83 -5.80 -7.06 -13.63
CA ASN A 83 -5.64 -5.86 -14.46
C ASN A 83 -4.25 -5.64 -15.05
N ALA A 84 -3.24 -6.37 -14.59
CA ALA A 84 -1.85 -6.17 -15.01
C ALA A 84 -1.67 -6.22 -16.54
N SER A 85 -2.34 -7.15 -17.21
CA SER A 85 -2.26 -7.32 -18.68
C SER A 85 -2.84 -6.16 -19.49
N ARG A 86 -3.53 -5.21 -18.85
CA ARG A 86 -4.05 -4.00 -19.50
C ARG A 86 -2.97 -2.94 -19.72
N PHE A 87 -1.82 -3.08 -19.07
CA PHE A 87 -0.71 -2.16 -19.14
C PHE A 87 0.46 -2.80 -19.89
N GLU A 88 1.18 -2.00 -20.67
CA GLU A 88 2.44 -2.44 -21.26
C GLU A 88 3.47 -2.67 -20.15
N ASP A 89 4.37 -3.64 -20.35
CA ASP A 89 5.48 -3.91 -19.44
C ASP A 89 6.19 -2.61 -19.03
N TRP A 90 6.30 -2.36 -17.73
CA TRP A 90 6.99 -1.21 -17.14
C TRP A 90 6.41 0.18 -17.48
N SER A 91 5.19 0.24 -18.03
CA SER A 91 4.54 1.51 -18.38
C SER A 91 3.86 2.23 -17.20
N VAL A 92 3.66 1.54 -16.07
CA VAL A 92 2.95 2.05 -14.89
C VAL A 92 3.73 1.80 -13.60
N THR A 93 3.52 2.71 -12.64
CA THR A 93 4.07 2.62 -11.28
C THR A 93 2.94 2.54 -10.27
N VAL A 94 2.86 1.45 -9.51
CA VAL A 94 1.91 1.31 -8.40
C VAL A 94 2.43 2.03 -7.16
N LEU A 95 1.59 2.89 -6.59
CA LEU A 95 1.87 3.64 -5.37
C LEU A 95 0.94 3.15 -4.25
N THR A 96 1.50 2.74 -3.11
CA THR A 96 0.69 2.31 -1.96
C THR A 96 1.27 2.79 -0.64
N ASP A 97 0.43 2.75 0.39
CA ASP A 97 0.82 3.06 1.76
C ASP A 97 1.57 1.90 2.43
N ASP A 98 1.89 2.13 3.71
CA ASP A 98 2.61 1.21 4.59
C ASP A 98 1.95 -0.16 4.74
N LEU A 99 0.62 -0.22 4.69
CA LEU A 99 -0.11 -1.47 4.92
C LEU A 99 0.27 -2.54 3.89
N HIS A 100 0.64 -2.14 2.69
CA HIS A 100 0.98 -3.04 1.58
C HIS A 100 2.46 -3.42 1.51
N SER A 101 3.29 -2.84 2.38
CA SER A 101 4.73 -3.12 2.47
C SER A 101 5.07 -4.25 3.45
N HIS A 102 4.09 -4.76 4.20
CA HIS A 102 4.26 -5.81 5.20
C HIS A 102 4.47 -7.21 4.59
N GLN A 103 5.26 -8.02 5.29
CA GLN A 103 5.54 -9.44 4.99
C GLN A 103 4.55 -10.37 5.72
N PRO A 104 4.30 -11.64 5.33
CA PRO A 104 5.27 -12.64 4.81
C PRO A 104 5.41 -12.75 3.28
N LEU A 105 6.55 -13.35 2.87
CA LEU A 105 7.07 -13.50 1.50
C LEU A 105 6.14 -14.21 0.49
N SER A 106 5.37 -15.22 0.90
CA SER A 106 4.43 -15.90 0.02
C SER A 106 3.23 -14.99 -0.25
N GLY A 107 3.27 -14.35 -1.41
CA GLY A 107 2.27 -13.39 -1.84
C GLY A 107 2.50 -11.98 -1.32
N ALA A 108 3.75 -11.51 -1.16
CA ALA A 108 4.01 -10.08 -0.98
C ALA A 108 3.62 -9.31 -2.26
N LEU A 109 3.08 -8.09 -2.10
CA LEU A 109 2.59 -7.30 -3.25
C LEU A 109 3.71 -6.97 -4.24
N TRP A 110 4.90 -6.56 -3.76
CA TRP A 110 6.01 -6.21 -4.64
C TRP A 110 6.46 -7.39 -5.53
N ALA A 111 6.40 -8.63 -5.03
CA ALA A 111 6.79 -9.80 -5.81
C ALA A 111 5.80 -10.03 -6.96
N LEU A 112 4.50 -9.89 -6.68
CA LEU A 112 3.44 -9.94 -7.69
C LEU A 112 3.59 -8.83 -8.74
N LEU A 113 3.93 -7.61 -8.31
CA LEU A 113 4.16 -6.49 -9.22
C LEU A 113 5.38 -6.74 -10.13
N LEU A 114 6.46 -7.32 -9.61
CA LEU A 114 7.63 -7.69 -10.41
C LEU A 114 7.31 -8.80 -11.42
N GLU A 115 6.55 -9.82 -11.02
CA GLU A 115 6.09 -10.89 -11.92
C GLU A 115 5.32 -10.32 -13.10
N HIS A 116 4.46 -9.34 -12.83
CA HIS A 116 3.68 -8.63 -13.84
C HIS A 116 4.43 -7.46 -14.51
N LYS A 117 5.73 -7.29 -14.24
CA LYS A 117 6.57 -6.24 -14.83
C LYS A 117 6.02 -4.82 -14.59
N ILE A 118 5.59 -4.54 -13.37
CA ILE A 118 5.06 -3.25 -12.92
C ILE A 118 6.05 -2.59 -11.97
N HIS A 119 6.33 -1.30 -12.19
CA HIS A 119 7.12 -0.51 -11.24
C HIS A 119 6.32 -0.25 -9.96
N PHE A 120 7.01 0.02 -8.84
CA PHE A 120 6.33 0.31 -7.59
C PHE A 120 7.08 1.30 -6.71
N ILE A 121 6.32 2.04 -5.91
CA ILE A 121 6.80 2.79 -4.76
C ILE A 121 5.85 2.44 -3.62
N LEU A 122 6.34 1.64 -2.67
CA LEU A 122 5.59 1.26 -1.48
C LEU A 122 6.14 2.06 -0.30
N THR A 123 5.25 2.66 0.48
CA THR A 123 5.67 3.41 1.68
C THR A 123 6.10 2.42 2.76
N CYS A 124 7.20 2.67 3.46
CA CYS A 124 7.57 1.91 4.66
C CYS A 124 7.75 2.91 5.81
N LYS A 125 6.91 2.84 6.83
CA LYS A 125 7.00 3.70 8.03
C LYS A 125 8.02 3.13 9.02
N PRO A 126 8.79 4.00 9.71
CA PRO A 126 9.79 3.57 10.70
C PRO A 126 9.23 2.64 11.78
N GLU A 127 8.03 2.96 12.29
CA GLU A 127 7.40 2.22 13.37
C GLU A 127 6.94 0.82 12.95
N SER A 128 6.59 0.67 11.67
CA SER A 128 6.11 -0.56 11.04
C SER A 128 7.25 -1.47 10.55
N HIS A 129 8.39 -0.87 10.19
CA HIS A 129 9.52 -1.57 9.56
C HIS A 129 10.86 -1.31 10.30
N PRO A 130 10.95 -1.57 11.62
CA PRO A 130 12.11 -1.20 12.42
C PRO A 130 13.41 -1.83 11.89
N THR A 131 13.39 -3.09 11.46
CA THR A 131 14.58 -3.76 10.93
C THR A 131 15.03 -3.18 9.59
N LEU A 132 14.10 -2.77 8.72
CA LEU A 132 14.43 -2.12 7.46
C LEU A 132 15.15 -0.79 7.73
N TYR A 133 14.64 -0.01 8.68
CA TYR A 133 15.22 1.28 9.03
C TYR A 133 16.57 1.14 9.74
N GLN A 134 16.76 0.12 10.57
CA GLN A 134 18.08 -0.22 11.12
C GLN A 134 19.10 -0.48 10.00
N GLU A 135 18.72 -1.24 8.98
CA GLU A 135 19.60 -1.51 7.84
C GLU A 135 19.90 -0.24 7.02
N VAL A 136 18.89 0.60 6.79
CA VAL A 136 19.08 1.90 6.13
C VAL A 136 20.05 2.78 6.92
N GLU A 137 19.95 2.81 8.25
CA GLU A 137 20.88 3.57 9.12
C GLU A 137 22.31 3.02 9.06
N LEU A 138 22.47 1.69 9.06
CA LEU A 138 23.78 1.05 8.92
C LEU A 138 24.42 1.38 7.57
N LEU A 139 23.67 1.20 6.47
CA LEU A 139 24.12 1.53 5.12
C LEU A 139 24.41 3.02 4.97
N ALA A 140 23.63 3.90 5.63
CA ALA A 140 23.85 5.34 5.57
C ALA A 140 25.22 5.77 6.17
N ASN A 141 25.79 4.96 7.07
CA ASN A 141 27.11 5.18 7.65
C ASN A 141 28.26 4.61 6.82
N VAL A 142 27.97 3.82 5.78
CA VAL A 142 28.99 3.28 4.88
C VAL A 142 29.36 4.33 3.83
N GLN A 143 30.66 4.62 3.72
CA GLN A 143 31.16 5.60 2.75
C GLN A 143 30.77 5.19 1.32
N GLY A 144 30.04 6.07 0.63
CA GLY A 144 29.61 5.87 -0.75
C GLY A 144 28.27 5.14 -0.91
N ALA A 145 27.69 4.57 0.15
CA ALA A 145 26.38 3.92 0.09
C ALA A 145 25.21 4.91 0.23
N HIS A 146 25.37 5.95 1.05
CA HIS A 146 24.38 7.02 1.21
C HIS A 146 24.47 8.05 0.08
N GLN A 147 23.42 8.11 -0.73
CA GLN A 147 23.29 9.07 -1.80
C GLN A 147 22.42 10.25 -1.37
N THR A 148 22.78 11.45 -1.83
CA THR A 148 22.00 12.66 -1.56
C THR A 148 21.81 13.47 -2.84
N HIS A 149 20.62 14.04 -2.98
CA HIS A 149 20.30 14.94 -4.08
C HIS A 149 19.57 16.16 -3.53
N THR A 150 20.05 17.36 -3.86
CA THR A 150 19.43 18.61 -3.42
C THR A 150 18.91 19.37 -4.62
N VAL A 151 17.63 19.74 -4.56
CA VAL A 151 16.97 20.56 -5.57
C VAL A 151 16.52 21.86 -4.91
N ARG A 152 16.91 23.00 -5.49
CA ARG A 152 16.39 24.31 -5.10
C ARG A 152 15.29 24.72 -6.06
N ARG A 153 14.10 25.03 -5.54
CA ARG A 153 12.93 25.43 -6.33
C ARG A 153 12.45 26.80 -5.89
N TRP A 154 12.12 27.66 -6.86
CA TRP A 154 11.38 28.88 -6.58
C TRP A 154 9.88 28.53 -6.59
N ILE A 155 9.22 28.65 -5.44
CA ILE A 155 7.79 28.38 -5.30
C ILE A 155 7.09 29.68 -4.90
N LYS A 156 6.38 30.27 -5.86
CA LYS A 156 5.65 31.54 -5.74
C LYS A 156 6.55 32.70 -5.28
N HIS A 157 6.78 32.84 -3.97
CA HIS A 157 7.45 33.98 -3.34
C HIS A 157 8.68 33.60 -2.50
N HIS A 158 9.02 32.32 -2.37
CA HIS A 158 10.19 31.88 -1.63
C HIS A 158 10.95 30.75 -2.35
N TYR A 159 12.20 30.56 -1.95
CA TYR A 159 12.96 29.38 -2.35
C TYR A 159 12.69 28.25 -1.36
N GLU A 160 12.39 27.07 -1.88
CA GLU A 160 12.45 25.82 -1.13
C GLU A 160 13.69 25.05 -1.53
N GLN A 161 14.32 24.41 -0.56
CA GLN A 161 15.41 23.46 -0.80
C GLN A 161 14.91 22.08 -0.39
N TRP A 162 14.74 21.20 -1.37
CA TRP A 162 14.33 19.82 -1.16
C TRP A 162 15.58 18.95 -1.18
N ARG A 163 15.74 18.12 -0.15
CA ARG A 163 16.86 17.19 -0.04
C ARG A 163 16.32 15.77 0.00
N TYR A 164 16.79 14.98 -0.94
CA TYR A 164 16.49 13.56 -1.08
C TYR A 164 17.68 12.75 -0.61
N HIS A 165 17.38 11.66 0.09
CA HIS A 165 18.34 10.72 0.64
C HIS A 165 17.92 9.31 0.25
N TRP A 166 18.84 8.50 -0.22
CA TRP A 166 18.56 7.09 -0.49
C TRP A 166 19.81 6.24 -0.33
N VAL A 167 19.57 4.96 -0.13
CA VAL A 167 20.55 3.87 -0.17
C VAL A 167 20.03 2.84 -1.16
N THR A 168 20.92 2.14 -1.85
CA THR A 168 20.55 1.03 -2.74
C THR A 168 20.79 -0.30 -2.06
N ASP A 169 20.28 -1.37 -2.69
CA ASP A 169 20.56 -2.75 -2.27
C ASP A 169 20.11 -3.07 -0.83
N VAL A 170 19.12 -2.32 -0.33
CA VAL A 170 18.49 -2.62 0.96
C VAL A 170 17.74 -3.95 0.83
N PRO A 171 18.06 -4.94 1.68
CA PRO A 171 17.40 -6.23 1.62
C PRO A 171 15.91 -6.06 1.91
N LEU A 172 15.08 -6.44 0.94
CA LEU A 172 13.62 -6.51 1.11
C LEU A 172 13.18 -7.69 2.00
N ARG A 173 14.14 -8.44 2.57
CA ARG A 173 13.96 -9.65 3.39
C ARG A 173 14.90 -9.61 4.59
N THR A 174 14.39 -9.90 5.79
CA THR A 174 15.21 -10.40 6.89
C THR A 174 15.57 -11.86 6.62
N GLY A 175 16.87 -12.16 6.64
CA GLY A 175 17.44 -13.49 6.36
C GLY A 175 16.74 -14.64 7.04
#